data_AF-A0A7J6AC24-F1
#
_entry.id   AF-A0A7J6AC24-F1
#
_cell.length_a   1.000
_cell.length_b   1.000
_cell.length_c   1.000
_cell.angle_alpha   90.00
_cell.angle_beta   90.00
_cell.angle_gamma   90.00
#
_symmetry.space_group_name_H-M   'P 1'
#
loop_
_entity.id
_entity.type
_entity.pdbx_description
1 polymer ?
#
loop_
_entity_poly.entity_id
_entity_poly.type
_entity_poly.pdbx_seq_one_letter_code
_entity_poly.pdbx_strand_id
1 'polypeptide(L)'
;MANQKMNQGMLLSRILWPAADDEYPAETNQRITVYLRQFIEMACSKDLKDLLKFWFGWEVAKESLAVEVVNGEPLPTCFCILRLPGHYKDYQSFRMDLIMCIGSCKYGFGHI
;
A
#
# COMPACT_ATOMS: atom_id res chain seq x y z
N MET A 1 -12.13 -17.41 -19.32
CA MET A 1 -11.67 -16.10 -18.79
C MET A 1 -10.60 -16.40 -17.75
N ALA A 2 -9.34 -16.02 -18.01
CA ALA A 2 -8.23 -16.39 -17.14
C ALA A 2 -8.42 -15.76 -15.75
N ASN A 3 -8.54 -16.59 -14.71
CA ASN A 3 -8.35 -16.18 -13.32
C ASN A 3 -6.86 -15.84 -13.14
N GLN A 4 -6.44 -14.67 -13.63
CA GLN A 4 -5.07 -14.22 -13.46
C GLN A 4 -4.87 -13.86 -11.98
N LYS A 5 -4.23 -14.76 -11.23
CA LYS A 5 -3.75 -14.47 -9.88
C LYS A 5 -2.81 -13.28 -9.97
N MET A 6 -3.11 -12.20 -9.23
CA MET A 6 -2.22 -11.06 -9.12
C MET A 6 -0.89 -11.54 -8.53
N ASN A 7 0.21 -11.35 -9.26
CA ASN A 7 1.55 -11.67 -8.80
C ASN A 7 2.32 -10.37 -8.52
N GLN A 8 3.41 -10.47 -7.76
CA GLN A 8 4.18 -9.35 -7.22
C GLN A 8 4.63 -8.38 -8.33
N GLY A 9 5.22 -8.91 -9.40
CA GLY A 9 5.64 -8.10 -10.56
C GLY A 9 4.48 -7.42 -11.29
N MET A 10 3.32 -8.09 -11.37
CA MET A 10 2.12 -7.51 -11.99
C MET A 10 1.53 -6.37 -11.14
N LEU A 11 1.59 -6.51 -9.81
CA LEU A 11 1.16 -5.50 -8.88
C LEU A 11 2.06 -4.26 -8.97
N LEU A 12 3.38 -4.46 -8.90
CA LEU A 12 4.36 -3.37 -8.98
C LEU A 12 4.25 -2.57 -10.29
N SER A 13 3.97 -3.22 -11.41
CA SER A 13 3.80 -2.55 -12.71
C SER A 13 2.53 -1.72 -12.81
N ARG A 14 1.55 -1.93 -11.91
CA ARG A 14 0.29 -1.18 -11.88
C ARG A 14 0.30 -0.05 -10.87
N ILE A 15 1.33 0.04 -10.04
CA ILE A 15 1.46 1.08 -9.04
C ILE A 15 2.00 2.35 -9.70
N LEU A 16 1.22 3.42 -9.60
CA LEU A 16 1.62 4.80 -9.82
C LEU A 16 2.29 5.27 -8.53
N TRP A 17 3.62 5.33 -8.56
CA TRP A 17 4.43 5.77 -7.43
C TRP A 17 4.27 7.27 -7.20
N PRO A 18 4.34 7.73 -5.94
CA PRO A 18 4.25 9.14 -5.62
C PRO A 18 5.37 9.88 -6.34
N ALA A 19 5.04 10.98 -7.01
CA ALA A 19 6.05 11.90 -7.49
C ALA A 19 6.76 12.55 -6.28
N ALA A 20 7.95 13.11 -6.51
CA ALA A 20 8.52 14.04 -5.54
C ALA A 20 7.54 15.21 -5.41
N ASP A 21 6.92 15.34 -4.24
CA ASP A 21 5.95 16.38 -3.93
C ASP A 21 6.59 17.35 -2.92
N ASP A 22 6.22 18.63 -2.96
CA ASP A 22 6.82 19.69 -2.14
C ASP A 22 6.57 19.47 -0.63
N GLU A 23 5.56 18.68 -0.26
CA GLU A 23 5.22 18.38 1.15
C GLU A 23 6.23 17.46 1.87
N TYR A 24 7.05 16.67 1.15
CA TYR A 24 8.08 15.80 1.74
C TYR A 24 9.37 15.81 0.92
N PRO A 25 10.57 15.79 1.55
CA PRO A 25 11.81 15.61 0.82
C PRO A 25 11.74 14.34 -0.03
N ALA A 26 12.20 14.42 -1.28
CA ALA A 26 12.19 13.31 -2.24
C ALA A 26 12.78 12.01 -1.66
N GLU A 27 13.74 12.14 -0.72
CA GLU A 27 14.32 11.01 0.01
C GLU A 27 13.29 10.22 0.82
N THR A 28 12.32 10.89 1.45
CA THR A 28 11.25 10.22 2.20
C THR A 28 10.30 9.50 1.24
N ASN A 29 9.85 10.15 0.17
CA ASN A 29 8.97 9.51 -0.83
C ASN A 29 9.64 8.29 -1.45
N GLN A 30 10.93 8.40 -1.76
CA GLN A 30 11.73 7.29 -2.25
C GLN A 30 11.85 6.17 -1.19
N ARG A 31 12.10 6.51 0.07
CA ARG A 31 12.22 5.53 1.17
C ARG A 31 10.93 4.74 1.37
N ILE A 32 9.79 5.42 1.46
CA ILE A 32 8.48 4.78 1.61
C ILE A 32 8.14 3.93 0.38
N THR A 33 8.47 4.41 -0.82
CA THR A 33 8.33 3.64 -2.07
C THR A 33 9.15 2.35 -2.05
N VAL A 34 10.41 2.42 -1.61
CA VAL A 34 11.29 1.25 -1.47
C VAL A 34 10.72 0.26 -0.45
N TYR A 35 10.18 0.74 0.67
CA TYR A 35 9.56 -0.12 1.68
C TYR A 35 8.30 -0.82 1.16
N LEU A 36 7.40 -0.11 0.49
CA LEU A 36 6.21 -0.74 -0.09
C LEU A 36 6.60 -1.77 -1.16
N ARG A 37 7.57 -1.44 -2.01
CA ARG A 37 8.09 -2.36 -3.04
C ARG A 37 8.67 -3.63 -2.41
N GLN A 38 9.55 -3.48 -1.41
CA GLN A 38 10.10 -4.59 -0.64
C GLN A 38 9.00 -5.45 -0.01
N PHE A 39 7.97 -4.82 0.56
CA PHE A 39 6.83 -5.54 1.14
C PHE A 39 6.14 -6.40 0.08
N ILE A 40 5.82 -5.84 -1.08
CA ILE A 40 5.17 -6.58 -2.18
C ILE A 40 6.06 -7.72 -2.69
N GLU A 41 7.36 -7.49 -2.85
CA GLU A 41 8.33 -8.51 -3.29
C GLU A 41 8.56 -9.63 -2.27
N MET A 42 8.31 -9.38 -0.99
CA MET A 42 8.42 -10.38 0.08
C MET A 42 7.08 -10.97 0.51
N ALA A 43 5.96 -10.35 0.12
CA ALA A 43 4.62 -10.76 0.50
C ALA A 43 4.23 -12.09 -0.14
N CYS A 44 3.60 -12.97 0.63
CA CYS A 44 3.02 -14.19 0.11
C CYS A 44 1.71 -13.87 -0.65
N SER A 45 1.19 -14.83 -1.43
CA SER A 45 -0.07 -14.65 -2.16
C SER A 45 -1.25 -14.27 -1.25
N LYS A 46 -1.21 -14.66 0.03
CA LYS A 46 -2.21 -14.26 1.03
C LYS A 46 -2.08 -12.79 1.41
N ASP A 47 -0.89 -12.35 1.81
CA ASP A 47 -0.62 -10.96 2.19
C ASP A 47 -0.89 -9.99 1.03
N LEU A 48 -0.57 -10.39 -0.20
CA LEU A 48 -0.92 -9.62 -1.39
C LEU A 48 -2.43 -9.47 -1.56
N LYS A 49 -3.21 -10.54 -1.36
CA LYS A 49 -4.68 -10.46 -1.44
C LYS A 49 -5.27 -9.58 -0.35
N ASP A 50 -4.76 -9.70 0.87
CA ASP A 50 -5.19 -8.87 1.99
C ASP A 50 -4.82 -7.39 1.75
N LEU A 51 -3.61 -7.11 1.21
CA LEU A 51 -3.20 -5.76 0.78
C LEU A 51 -4.12 -5.19 -0.32
N LEU A 52 -4.40 -5.99 -1.36
CA LEU A 52 -5.30 -5.60 -2.45
C LEU A 52 -6.71 -5.28 -1.89
N LYS A 53 -7.22 -6.14 -1.00
CA LYS A 53 -8.50 -5.93 -0.34
C LYS A 53 -8.51 -4.70 0.56
N PHE A 54 -7.41 -4.41 1.25
CA PHE A 54 -7.24 -3.18 2.02
C PHE A 54 -7.24 -1.94 1.13
N TRP A 55 -6.54 -2.00 -0.01
CA TRP A 55 -6.34 -0.87 -0.91
C TRP A 55 -7.61 -0.49 -1.69
N PHE A 56 -8.39 -1.46 -2.20
CA PHE A 56 -9.57 -1.17 -3.03
C PHE A 56 -10.83 -1.97 -2.68
N GLY A 57 -10.83 -2.71 -1.56
CA GLY A 57 -12.01 -3.48 -1.11
C GLY A 57 -12.28 -4.77 -1.90
N TRP A 58 -11.52 -5.06 -2.95
CA TRP A 58 -11.67 -6.25 -3.80
C TRP A 58 -10.36 -7.06 -3.88
N GLU A 59 -10.41 -8.30 -4.39
CA GLU A 59 -9.21 -9.15 -4.55
C GLU A 59 -8.54 -9.03 -5.93
N VAL A 60 -9.15 -8.28 -6.87
CA VAL A 60 -8.70 -8.17 -8.26
C VAL A 60 -8.53 -6.70 -8.62
N ALA A 61 -7.29 -6.23 -8.80
CA ALA A 61 -7.05 -4.88 -9.31
C ALA A 61 -7.50 -4.84 -10.78
N LYS A 62 -8.54 -4.07 -11.09
CA LYS A 62 -8.99 -3.83 -12.47
C LYS A 62 -8.37 -2.57 -13.08
N GLU A 63 -7.86 -1.67 -12.25
CA GLU A 63 -7.35 -0.35 -12.63
C GLU A 63 -5.96 -0.06 -12.03
N SER A 64 -5.38 1.08 -12.42
CA SER A 64 -4.09 1.57 -11.91
C SER A 64 -4.17 1.91 -10.42
N LEU A 65 -3.13 1.57 -9.66
CA LEU A 65 -3.07 1.74 -8.21
C LEU A 65 -2.22 2.97 -7.89
N ALA A 66 -2.76 4.01 -7.27
CA ALA A 66 -1.94 5.17 -6.91
C ALA A 66 -1.43 5.07 -5.49
N VAL A 67 -0.19 5.50 -5.25
CA VAL A 67 0.39 5.63 -3.91
C VAL A 67 0.67 7.10 -3.64
N GLU A 68 0.19 7.58 -2.51
CA GLU A 68 0.45 8.93 -2.01
C GLU A 68 1.15 8.84 -0.65
N VAL A 69 2.16 9.69 -0.43
CA VAL A 69 2.74 9.86 0.90
C VAL A 69 2.03 11.02 1.57
N VAL A 70 1.41 10.78 2.73
CA VAL A 70 0.62 11.81 3.44
C VAL A 70 1.09 11.99 4.88
N ASN A 71 0.72 13.13 5.45
CA ASN A 71 0.95 13.44 6.86
C ASN A 71 -0.27 12.97 7.69
N GLY A 72 -0.26 11.71 8.17
CA GLY A 72 -1.35 11.14 8.97
C GLY A 72 -1.45 9.62 8.93
N GLU A 73 -2.51 9.07 9.51
CA GLU A 73 -2.82 7.63 9.47
C GLU A 73 -3.20 7.18 8.04
N PRO A 74 -2.86 5.95 7.64
CA PRO A 74 -3.21 5.42 6.32
C PRO A 74 -4.72 5.28 6.16
N LEU A 75 -5.35 6.17 5.36
CA LEU A 75 -6.79 6.18 5.13
C LEU A 75 -7.15 5.42 3.83
N PRO A 76 -8.13 4.50 3.85
CA PRO A 76 -8.69 3.94 2.62
C PRO A 76 -9.56 5.02 1.96
N THR A 77 -9.12 5.56 0.82
CA THR A 77 -9.92 6.51 0.03
C THR A 77 -10.53 5.81 -1.16
N CYS A 78 -11.79 6.12 -1.46
CA CYS A 78 -12.66 5.57 -2.52
C CYS A 78 -12.15 5.74 -3.97
N PHE A 79 -10.85 5.98 -4.20
CA PHE A 79 -10.22 6.28 -5.49
C PHE A 79 -8.99 5.43 -5.79
N CYS A 80 -8.86 4.23 -5.22
CA CYS A 80 -7.71 3.34 -5.48
C CYS A 80 -6.35 3.98 -5.11
N ILE A 81 -6.34 4.88 -4.13
CA ILE A 81 -5.13 5.55 -3.64
C ILE A 81 -4.73 4.98 -2.27
N LEU A 82 -3.53 4.42 -2.17
CA LEU A 82 -2.94 4.00 -0.90
C LEU A 82 -2.12 5.14 -0.32
N ARG A 83 -2.61 5.67 0.79
CA ARG A 83 -1.94 6.72 1.54
C ARG A 83 -1.00 6.12 2.56
N LEU A 84 0.29 6.39 2.41
CA LEU A 84 1.34 5.89 3.30
C LEU A 84 1.92 7.03 4.15
N PRO A 85 2.05 6.85 5.46
CA PRO A 85 2.68 7.85 6.31
C PRO A 85 4.15 8.08 5.93
N GLY A 86 4.57 9.33 5.78
CA GLY A 86 5.96 9.70 5.48
C GLY A 86 6.92 9.66 6.68
N HIS A 87 6.41 9.41 7.90
CA HIS A 87 7.22 9.52 9.12
C HIS A 87 8.10 8.27 9.41
N TYR A 88 7.96 7.19 8.64
CA TYR A 88 8.71 5.96 8.87
C TYR A 88 10.20 6.11 8.53
N LYS A 89 11.05 5.81 9.50
CA LYS A 89 12.51 5.80 9.34
C LYS A 89 13.08 4.40 9.08
N ASP A 90 12.30 3.37 9.40
CA ASP A 90 12.70 1.96 9.40
C ASP A 90 11.64 1.07 8.73
N TYR A 91 12.09 0.09 7.95
CA TYR A 91 11.21 -0.84 7.24
C TYR A 91 10.35 -1.70 8.18
N GLN A 92 10.88 -2.11 9.33
CA GLN A 92 10.15 -2.98 10.26
C GLN A 92 8.92 -2.30 10.84
N SER A 93 9.06 -1.02 11.26
CA SER A 93 7.94 -0.24 11.77
C SER A 93 6.88 0.00 10.68
N PHE A 94 7.32 0.36 9.47
CA PHE A 94 6.43 0.49 8.31
C PHE A 94 5.65 -0.81 8.04
N ARG A 95 6.37 -1.94 7.98
CA ARG A 95 5.77 -3.25 7.69
C ARG A 95 4.77 -3.66 8.76
N MET A 96 5.12 -3.48 10.03
CA MET A 96 4.25 -3.87 11.14
C MET A 96 2.95 -3.06 11.13
N ASP A 97 3.05 -1.74 10.96
CA ASP A 97 1.90 -0.85 10.89
C ASP A 97 1.02 -1.14 9.66
N LEU A 98 1.64 -1.37 8.50
CA LEU A 98 0.95 -1.75 7.28
C LEU A 98 0.18 -3.08 7.46
N ILE A 99 0.80 -4.11 8.05
CA ILE A 99 0.12 -5.38 8.34
C ILE A 99 -1.01 -5.18 9.35
N MET A 100 -0.80 -4.34 10.37
CA MET A 100 -1.87 -3.99 11.32
C MET A 100 -3.04 -3.31 10.62
N CYS A 101 -2.80 -2.35 9.74
CA CYS A 101 -3.85 -1.67 8.98
C CYS A 101 -4.59 -2.63 8.04
N ILE A 102 -3.85 -3.47 7.31
CA ILE A 102 -4.42 -4.51 6.45
C ILE A 102 -5.30 -5.47 7.27
N GLY A 103 -4.82 -5.92 8.44
CA GLY A 103 -5.55 -6.80 9.34
C GLY A 103 -6.75 -6.12 10.00
N SER A 104 -6.64 -4.82 10.29
CA SER A 104 -7.67 -3.99 10.89
C SER A 104 -8.87 -3.84 9.97
N CYS A 105 -8.71 -3.81 8.64
CA CYS A 105 -9.84 -3.80 7.69
C CYS A 105 -10.78 -5.03 7.74
N LYS A 106 -10.56 -6.03 8.61
CA LYS A 106 -11.62 -6.99 8.99
C LYS A 106 -12.70 -6.39 9.90
N TYR A 107 -12.41 -5.28 10.57
CA TYR A 107 -13.30 -4.46 11.35
C TYR A 107 -13.06 -3.01 10.91
N GLY A 108 -13.90 -2.46 10.04
CA GLY A 108 -13.70 -1.13 9.46
C GLY A 108 -13.19 -0.10 10.47
N PHE A 109 -12.23 0.74 10.06
CA PHE A 109 -11.56 1.75 10.88
C PHE A 109 -12.56 2.41 11.86
N GLY A 110 -12.47 1.98 13.11
CA GLY A 110 -13.55 2.11 14.07
C GLY A 110 -13.32 1.20 15.28
N HIS A 111 -12.14 1.28 15.88
CA HIS A 111 -12.03 0.94 17.30
C HIS A 111 -11.19 2.01 18.03
N ILE A 112 -11.94 3.04 18.45
CA ILE A 112 -11.88 3.84 19.69
C ILE A 112 -10.50 4.32 20.15
#